data_AF-A0A953VWM6-F1
#
_entry.id   AF-A0A953VWM6-F1
#
_cell.length_a   1.000
_cell.length_b   1.000
_cell.length_c   1.000
_cell.angle_alpha   90.00
_cell.angle_beta   90.00
_cell.angle_gamma   90.00
#
_symmetry.space_group_name_H-M   'P 1'
#
loop_
_entity.id
_entity.type
_entity.pdbx_description
1 polymer ?
#
loop_
_entity_poly.entity_id
_entity_poly.type
_entity_poly.pdbx_seq_one_letter_code
_entity_poly.pdbx_strand_id
1 'polypeptide(L)'
;MMISNGGGAPGSRVWLLVALAAVVIGAALRLNGLGVGSLSHPEIYIPGIPLPQGISEPPPRLTFHDTLLWHFQDEPHPMGYYLAMFGWTRLFGTTEAALRLPGALLGTASIWLIYCIGARVWIPAVGALAAAMLALHGFHVQWSQNARMYVPAAFFALLATWFLIAVADGSRRRRWHEVGYVLSLGAGLHTTELTWALVGMHLAWPVLAAQRDPAALGTPLSARRLWQGYRVSQLQGMAVALGAIELAHGLYRARHGAGAPPTTGFLRDFMGFGFLFTKDEFSLPARAPSTILVVLAVAATLLLGLAALRTPVRAPAALSDRPVAGWIRIAVALACSAVVLWLASIAYHRNLPMAAVALLPVLALAIPGTALVAVRLLAPVSILRRVDPFTGFFLLCGFVAPLVIFVASVKVELLAARAFILFVPFVLLLSAAGVGGLLPRVRGFAAGAVALVALFVAGAVYNAPMPNSPNDYKGLAEKLRAELQPDDLIFLRHRNWADTPLLYYLPDATYVTENWEEVSKTSTARIWLITWPLPNYTLPAGDRDVALEGRFCSHEVTARRARAQLYLPPQ
;
A
#
# COMPACT_ATOMS: atom_id res chain seq x y z
N MET A 1 20.42 -5.00 -36.69
CA MET A 1 19.92 -4.52 -38.00
C MET A 1 18.53 -5.13 -38.16
N MET A 2 17.38 -4.46 -38.16
CA MET A 2 16.99 -3.06 -38.40
C MET A 2 16.25 -2.48 -37.20
N ILE A 3 16.56 -1.24 -36.82
CA ILE A 3 15.62 -0.33 -36.15
C ILE A 3 15.71 0.96 -36.96
N SER A 4 14.77 1.14 -37.90
CA SER A 4 14.54 2.43 -38.53
C SER A 4 13.34 3.11 -37.88
N ASN A 5 13.46 4.42 -37.79
CA ASN A 5 12.52 5.36 -37.21
C ASN A 5 11.15 5.38 -37.92
N GLY A 6 10.12 5.80 -37.19
CA GLY A 6 8.99 6.54 -37.76
C GLY A 6 7.91 5.72 -38.44
N GLY A 7 7.29 4.80 -37.71
CA GLY A 7 6.07 4.10 -38.13
C GLY A 7 5.83 2.96 -37.16
N GLY A 8 4.82 3.07 -36.29
CA GLY A 8 4.55 2.04 -35.28
C GLY A 8 4.36 0.69 -35.98
N ALA A 9 5.29 -0.24 -35.75
CA ALA A 9 5.21 -1.58 -36.31
C ALA A 9 3.82 -2.17 -35.98
N PRO A 10 3.16 -2.90 -36.89
CA PRO A 10 1.79 -3.39 -36.69
C PRO A 10 1.56 -4.08 -35.34
N GLY A 11 2.58 -4.78 -34.81
CA GLY A 11 2.56 -5.43 -33.51
C GLY A 11 2.49 -4.49 -32.30
N SER A 12 2.98 -3.24 -32.37
CA SER A 12 2.95 -2.32 -31.23
C SER A 12 1.54 -1.80 -30.93
N ARG A 13 0.69 -1.68 -31.95
CA ARG A 13 -0.72 -1.26 -31.79
C ARG A 13 -1.53 -2.32 -31.05
N VAL A 14 -1.31 -3.60 -31.35
CA VAL A 14 -2.01 -4.72 -30.68
C VAL A 14 -1.74 -4.71 -29.18
N TRP A 15 -0.48 -4.59 -28.76
CA TRP A 15 -0.14 -4.56 -27.33
C TRP A 15 -0.66 -3.33 -26.61
N LEU A 16 -0.72 -2.19 -27.30
CA LEU A 16 -1.38 -0.99 -26.77
C LEU A 16 -2.89 -1.24 -26.55
N LEU A 17 -3.58 -1.86 -27.51
CA LEU A 17 -5.00 -2.22 -27.36
C LEU A 17 -5.22 -3.20 -26.20
N VAL A 18 -4.34 -4.18 -26.02
CA VAL A 18 -4.38 -5.10 -24.86
C VAL A 18 -4.22 -4.32 -23.56
N ALA A 19 -3.29 -3.37 -23.49
CA ALA A 19 -3.10 -2.54 -22.30
C ALA A 19 -4.33 -1.66 -22.02
N LEU A 20 -4.92 -1.05 -23.05
CA LEU A 20 -6.15 -0.27 -22.91
C LEU A 20 -7.33 -1.13 -22.44
N ALA A 21 -7.49 -2.33 -23.00
CA ALA A 21 -8.48 -3.29 -22.54
C ALA A 21 -8.26 -3.68 -21.08
N ALA A 22 -7.02 -3.91 -20.66
CA ALA A 22 -6.67 -4.17 -19.26
C ALA A 22 -7.04 -3.00 -18.34
N VAL A 23 -6.82 -1.75 -18.77
CA VAL A 23 -7.26 -0.56 -18.02
C VAL A 23 -8.79 -0.52 -17.89
N VAL A 24 -9.53 -0.74 -18.98
CA VAL A 24 -11.01 -0.73 -18.97
C VAL A 24 -11.57 -1.83 -18.07
N ILE A 25 -11.08 -3.06 -18.22
CA ILE A 25 -11.48 -4.21 -17.38
C ILE A 25 -11.12 -3.93 -15.92
N GLY A 26 -9.89 -3.48 -15.65
CA GLY A 26 -9.43 -3.19 -14.30
C GLY A 26 -10.18 -2.03 -13.64
N ALA A 27 -10.60 -1.03 -14.41
CA ALA A 27 -11.46 0.07 -13.95
C ALA A 27 -12.85 -0.45 -13.59
N ALA A 28 -13.46 -1.27 -14.46
CA ALA A 28 -14.77 -1.88 -14.20
C ALA A 28 -14.74 -2.71 -12.91
N LEU A 29 -13.71 -3.55 -12.72
CA LEU A 29 -13.55 -4.36 -11.51
C LEU A 29 -13.36 -3.50 -10.25
N ARG A 30 -12.63 -2.38 -10.32
CA ARG A 30 -12.31 -1.53 -9.16
C ARG A 30 -13.44 -0.56 -8.80
N LEU A 31 -14.19 -0.07 -9.78
CA LEU A 31 -15.28 0.89 -9.57
C LEU A 31 -16.62 0.21 -9.27
N ASN A 32 -16.78 -1.06 -9.59
CA ASN A 32 -17.98 -1.81 -9.28
C ASN A 32 -18.17 -1.99 -7.76
N GLY A 33 -19.37 -1.70 -7.25
CA GLY A 33 -19.74 -2.05 -5.88
C GLY A 33 -19.07 -1.25 -4.75
N LEU A 34 -18.43 -0.10 -5.03
CA LEU A 34 -17.69 0.68 -4.03
C LEU A 34 -18.50 1.02 -2.75
N GLY A 35 -19.80 1.25 -2.88
CA GLY A 35 -20.70 1.59 -1.76
C GLY A 35 -21.50 0.42 -1.17
N VAL A 36 -21.29 -0.81 -1.65
CA VAL A 36 -22.11 -1.96 -1.24
C VAL A 36 -21.68 -2.51 0.11
N GLY A 37 -20.37 -2.73 0.29
CA GLY A 37 -19.83 -3.32 1.51
C GLY A 37 -19.72 -2.32 2.67
N SER A 38 -19.90 -2.82 3.89
CA SER A 38 -19.65 -2.06 5.13
C SER A 38 -18.23 -1.46 5.16
N LEU A 39 -18.08 -0.23 5.65
CA LEU A 39 -16.82 0.31 6.17
C LEU A 39 -16.23 -0.63 7.22
N SER A 40 -14.96 -0.95 7.04
CA SER A 40 -14.17 -1.66 8.03
C SER A 40 -13.64 -0.70 9.11
N HIS A 41 -13.23 -1.27 10.25
CA HIS A 41 -12.55 -0.50 11.31
C HIS A 41 -11.40 0.36 10.78
N PRO A 42 -10.47 -0.14 9.94
CA PRO A 42 -9.38 0.70 9.40
C PRO A 42 -9.83 1.83 8.47
N GLU A 43 -11.02 1.74 7.86
CA GLU A 43 -11.58 2.79 6.99
C GLU A 43 -12.23 3.90 7.81
N ILE A 44 -12.73 3.60 9.01
CA ILE A 44 -13.25 4.60 9.95
C ILE A 44 -12.16 5.58 10.45
N TYR A 45 -10.89 5.24 10.27
CA TYR A 45 -9.78 6.13 10.59
C TYR A 45 -9.61 7.26 9.56
N ILE A 46 -10.40 7.30 8.49
CA ILE A 46 -10.35 8.45 7.57
C ILE A 46 -10.91 9.71 8.26
N PRO A 47 -10.15 10.81 8.32
CA PRO A 47 -10.61 12.06 8.92
C PRO A 47 -11.75 12.70 8.10
N GLY A 48 -12.59 13.48 8.78
CA GLY A 48 -13.80 14.11 8.24
C GLY A 48 -15.07 13.28 8.44
N ILE A 49 -14.98 12.00 8.84
CA ILE A 49 -16.15 11.19 9.18
C ILE A 49 -16.77 11.72 10.49
N PRO A 50 -18.07 12.07 10.50
CA PRO A 50 -18.77 12.48 11.71
C PRO A 50 -19.01 11.26 12.60
N LEU A 51 -18.29 11.19 13.73
CA LEU A 51 -18.46 10.16 14.75
C LEU A 51 -18.86 10.81 16.08
N PRO A 52 -19.65 10.12 16.93
CA PRO A 52 -19.99 10.63 18.26
C PRO A 52 -18.75 10.84 19.14
N GLN A 53 -18.63 12.01 19.77
CA GLN A 53 -17.53 12.33 20.68
C GLN A 53 -17.57 11.48 21.95
N GLY A 54 -16.40 11.22 22.54
CA GLY A 54 -16.26 10.54 23.83
C GLY A 54 -16.32 9.01 23.78
N ILE A 55 -17.07 8.44 22.82
CA ILE A 55 -17.30 6.99 22.71
C ILE A 55 -16.62 6.31 21.53
N SER A 56 -16.24 7.06 20.49
CA SER A 56 -15.62 6.50 19.28
C SER A 56 -14.11 6.27 19.44
N GLU A 57 -13.60 5.16 18.89
CA GLU A 57 -12.17 4.94 18.68
C GLU A 57 -11.92 4.65 17.19
N PRO A 58 -11.34 5.60 16.44
CA PRO A 58 -10.69 6.81 16.93
C PRO A 58 -11.71 7.92 17.27
N PRO A 59 -11.30 8.97 17.99
CA PRO A 59 -12.12 10.17 18.18
C PRO A 59 -12.40 10.86 16.83
N PRO A 60 -13.51 11.62 16.72
CA PRO A 60 -13.84 12.34 15.49
C PRO A 60 -12.78 13.38 15.15
N ARG A 61 -12.39 13.44 13.88
CA ARG A 61 -11.40 14.38 13.34
C ARG A 61 -12.04 15.26 12.28
N LEU A 62 -12.71 16.32 12.72
CA LEU A 62 -13.52 17.18 11.83
C LEU A 62 -12.78 18.44 11.38
N THR A 63 -11.70 18.81 12.08
CA THR A 63 -10.86 19.95 11.71
C THR A 63 -9.49 19.51 11.23
N PHE A 64 -8.80 20.41 10.50
CA PHE A 64 -7.41 20.20 10.11
C PHE A 64 -6.51 20.04 11.34
N HIS A 65 -6.77 20.84 12.38
CA HIS A 65 -6.04 20.79 13.64
C HIS A 65 -6.17 19.42 14.32
N ASP A 66 -7.39 18.90 14.45
CA ASP A 66 -7.61 17.57 15.09
C ASP A 66 -6.98 16.45 14.26
N THR A 67 -7.05 16.56 12.93
CA THR A 67 -6.41 15.60 12.02
C THR A 67 -4.89 15.60 12.20
N LEU A 68 -4.29 16.79 12.27
CA LEU A 68 -2.85 16.94 12.43
C LEU A 68 -2.37 16.48 13.81
N LEU A 69 -3.02 16.93 14.89
CA LEU A 69 -2.63 16.58 16.25
C LEU A 69 -2.81 15.09 16.54
N TRP A 70 -3.95 14.52 16.16
CA TRP A 70 -4.22 13.12 16.45
C TRP A 70 -3.24 12.18 15.75
N HIS A 71 -2.75 12.56 14.55
CA HIS A 71 -1.72 11.79 13.87
C HIS A 71 -0.46 11.62 14.75
N PHE A 72 0.01 12.70 15.35
CA PHE A 72 1.18 12.67 16.24
C PHE A 72 0.90 12.05 17.62
N GLN A 73 -0.37 11.81 17.96
CA GLN A 73 -0.79 11.13 19.19
C GLN A 73 -1.01 9.62 19.00
N ASP A 74 -1.94 9.21 18.11
CA ASP A 74 -2.40 7.81 17.98
C ASP A 74 -2.51 7.18 16.56
N GLU A 75 -2.23 7.87 15.44
CA GLU A 75 -2.08 7.21 14.12
C GLU A 75 -0.70 6.52 13.86
N PRO A 76 -0.63 5.20 13.61
CA PRO A 76 0.64 4.52 13.33
C PRO A 76 1.23 4.73 11.94
N HIS A 77 0.42 5.06 10.93
CA HIS A 77 0.87 5.17 9.55
C HIS A 77 1.20 6.62 9.16
N PRO A 78 2.02 6.85 8.11
CA PRO A 78 2.39 8.17 7.65
C PRO A 78 1.22 9.16 7.44
N MET A 79 1.43 10.44 7.75
CA MET A 79 0.34 11.43 7.79
C MET A 79 -0.24 11.81 6.43
N GLY A 80 0.60 11.82 5.39
CA GLY A 80 0.22 12.47 4.14
C GLY A 80 -1.00 11.86 3.48
N TYR A 81 -1.21 10.54 3.60
CA TYR A 81 -2.44 9.90 3.13
C TYR A 81 -3.69 10.43 3.83
N TYR A 82 -3.69 10.50 5.17
CA TYR A 82 -4.87 10.95 5.92
C TYR A 82 -5.12 12.44 5.77
N LEU A 83 -4.08 13.26 5.65
CA LEU A 83 -4.23 14.70 5.34
C LEU A 83 -4.82 14.90 3.94
N ALA A 84 -4.38 14.13 2.94
CA ALA A 84 -4.98 14.15 1.61
C ALA A 84 -6.45 13.70 1.66
N MET A 85 -6.76 12.67 2.44
CA MET A 85 -8.13 12.19 2.62
C MET A 85 -9.02 13.17 3.39
N PHE A 86 -8.48 13.97 4.31
CA PHE A 86 -9.22 15.08 4.94
C PHE A 86 -9.64 16.11 3.89
N GLY A 87 -8.71 16.53 3.01
CA GLY A 87 -9.06 17.41 1.89
C GLY A 87 -10.11 16.77 0.98
N TRP A 88 -9.98 15.47 0.70
CA TRP A 88 -10.93 14.73 -0.12
C TRP A 88 -12.34 14.67 0.48
N THR A 89 -12.46 14.33 1.77
CA THR A 89 -13.77 14.19 2.44
C THR A 89 -14.49 15.52 2.57
N ARG A 90 -13.76 16.64 2.64
CA ARG A 90 -14.35 17.99 2.59
C ARG A 90 -14.94 18.34 1.22
N LEU A 91 -14.40 17.76 0.13
CA LEU A 91 -14.84 18.04 -1.24
C LEU A 91 -15.94 17.08 -1.73
N PHE A 92 -15.82 15.79 -1.38
CA PHE A 92 -16.66 14.72 -1.94
C PHE A 92 -17.54 14.02 -0.89
N GLY A 93 -17.45 14.40 0.38
CA GLY A 93 -18.17 13.79 1.48
C GLY A 93 -17.56 12.48 1.97
N THR A 94 -18.28 11.79 2.85
CA THR A 94 -17.80 10.65 3.65
C THR A 94 -18.55 9.35 3.37
N THR A 95 -19.29 9.27 2.26
CA THR A 95 -19.97 8.03 1.86
C THR A 95 -18.95 6.93 1.56
N GLU A 96 -19.34 5.67 1.70
CA GLU A 96 -18.46 4.52 1.46
C GLU A 96 -17.83 4.56 0.07
N ALA A 97 -18.63 4.92 -0.94
CA ALA A 97 -18.17 5.08 -2.31
C ALA A 97 -17.17 6.24 -2.46
N ALA A 98 -17.45 7.39 -1.84
CA ALA A 98 -16.56 8.56 -1.89
C ALA A 98 -15.21 8.26 -1.22
N LEU A 99 -15.20 7.56 -0.08
CA LEU A 99 -13.98 7.22 0.65
C LEU A 99 -13.07 6.26 -0.13
N ARG A 100 -13.67 5.31 -0.88
CA ARG A 100 -12.94 4.27 -1.63
C ARG A 100 -12.54 4.69 -3.04
N LEU A 101 -13.17 5.73 -3.59
CA LEU A 101 -12.93 6.21 -4.96
C LEU A 101 -11.45 6.58 -5.23
N PRO A 102 -10.71 7.28 -4.35
CA PRO A 102 -9.30 7.58 -4.58
C PRO A 102 -8.44 6.32 -4.81
N GLY A 103 -8.64 5.29 -3.98
CA GLY A 103 -7.95 4.01 -4.10
C GLY A 103 -8.27 3.30 -5.42
N ALA A 104 -9.55 3.33 -5.84
CA ALA A 104 -10.00 2.71 -7.08
C ALA A 104 -9.40 3.39 -8.32
N LEU A 105 -9.35 4.72 -8.33
CA LEU A 105 -8.76 5.52 -9.41
C LEU A 105 -7.24 5.31 -9.50
N LEU A 106 -6.53 5.39 -8.37
CA LEU A 106 -5.08 5.18 -8.34
C LEU A 106 -4.71 3.73 -8.68
N GLY A 107 -5.49 2.75 -8.21
CA GLY A 107 -5.33 1.34 -8.57
C GLY A 107 -5.55 1.08 -10.06
N THR A 108 -6.48 1.80 -10.69
CA THR A 108 -6.70 1.76 -12.14
C THR A 108 -5.55 2.41 -12.90
N ALA A 109 -5.08 3.57 -12.44
CA ALA A 109 -3.95 4.27 -13.05
C ALA A 109 -2.64 3.46 -12.96
N SER A 110 -2.46 2.66 -11.90
CA SER A 110 -1.34 1.72 -11.77
C SER A 110 -1.27 0.70 -12.91
N ILE A 111 -2.40 0.30 -13.51
CA ILE A 111 -2.46 -0.62 -14.67
C ILE A 111 -1.80 0.02 -15.90
N TRP A 112 -2.03 1.30 -16.11
CA TRP A 112 -1.39 2.02 -17.20
C TRP A 112 0.10 2.28 -16.91
N LEU A 113 0.46 2.60 -15.66
CA LEU A 113 1.85 2.83 -15.28
C LEU A 113 2.70 1.58 -15.40
N ILE A 114 2.20 0.40 -14.99
CA ILE A 114 2.93 -0.85 -15.14
C ILE A 114 3.15 -1.21 -16.62
N TYR A 115 2.16 -0.93 -17.49
CA TYR A 115 2.35 -1.03 -18.95
C TYR A 115 3.48 -0.11 -19.42
N CYS A 116 3.44 1.16 -19.05
CA CYS A 116 4.42 2.16 -19.45
C CYS A 116 5.85 1.77 -19.02
N ILE A 117 6.02 1.21 -17.82
CA ILE A 117 7.31 0.73 -17.31
C ILE A 117 7.77 -0.48 -18.12
N GLY A 118 6.93 -1.51 -18.25
CA GLY A 118 7.29 -2.74 -18.94
C GLY A 118 7.61 -2.51 -20.43
N ALA A 119 6.82 -1.66 -21.10
CA ALA A 119 7.03 -1.28 -22.49
C ALA A 119 8.31 -0.47 -22.71
N ARG A 120 8.72 0.31 -21.70
CA ARG A 120 9.91 1.18 -21.77
C ARG A 120 11.20 0.41 -21.48
N VAL A 121 11.18 -0.47 -20.48
CA VAL A 121 12.36 -1.24 -20.03
C VAL A 121 12.63 -2.42 -20.96
N TRP A 122 11.59 -3.17 -21.32
CA TRP A 122 11.70 -4.33 -22.21
C TRP A 122 11.05 -4.01 -23.56
N ILE A 123 9.79 -4.42 -23.73
CA ILE A 123 9.02 -4.30 -24.98
C ILE A 123 7.52 -4.14 -24.67
N PRO A 124 6.71 -3.58 -25.59
CA PRO A 124 5.27 -3.38 -25.37
C PRO A 124 4.51 -4.64 -24.92
N ALA A 125 4.90 -5.81 -25.42
CA ALA A 125 4.31 -7.09 -25.04
C ALA A 125 4.45 -7.41 -23.54
N VAL A 126 5.64 -7.16 -22.98
CA VAL A 126 5.92 -7.36 -21.54
C VAL A 126 5.08 -6.40 -20.71
N GLY A 127 5.01 -5.13 -21.11
CA GLY A 127 4.16 -4.14 -20.45
C GLY A 127 2.68 -4.52 -20.48
N ALA A 128 2.19 -4.98 -21.63
CA ALA A 128 0.77 -5.33 -21.81
C ALA A 128 0.38 -6.56 -20.97
N LEU A 129 1.25 -7.57 -20.92
CA LEU A 129 1.05 -8.74 -20.06
C LEU A 129 1.06 -8.35 -18.57
N ALA A 130 2.02 -7.53 -18.12
CA ALA A 130 2.07 -7.06 -16.73
C ALA A 130 0.81 -6.24 -16.35
N ALA A 131 0.31 -5.41 -17.27
CA ALA A 131 -0.93 -4.66 -17.10
C ALA A 131 -2.15 -5.58 -17.00
N ALA A 132 -2.26 -6.60 -17.86
CA ALA A 132 -3.34 -7.59 -17.78
C ALA A 132 -3.31 -8.36 -16.45
N MET A 133 -2.12 -8.76 -15.98
CA MET A 133 -1.95 -9.40 -14.67
C MET A 133 -2.40 -8.47 -13.54
N LEU A 134 -1.98 -7.20 -13.52
CA LEU A 134 -2.37 -6.25 -12.46
C LEU A 134 -3.87 -5.90 -12.50
N ALA A 135 -4.44 -5.79 -13.70
CA ALA A 135 -5.87 -5.52 -13.88
C ALA A 135 -6.73 -6.60 -13.23
N LEU A 136 -6.32 -7.86 -13.40
CA LEU A 136 -6.99 -9.07 -12.91
C LEU A 136 -6.47 -9.56 -11.54
N HIS A 137 -5.55 -8.84 -10.91
CA HIS A 137 -5.00 -9.26 -9.62
C HIS A 137 -6.02 -9.06 -8.50
N GLY A 138 -6.79 -10.11 -8.16
CA GLY A 138 -7.92 -10.06 -7.21
C GLY A 138 -7.62 -9.37 -5.89
N PHE A 139 -6.48 -9.68 -5.24
CA PHE A 139 -6.05 -9.00 -4.01
C PHE A 139 -5.83 -7.49 -4.20
N HIS A 140 -5.20 -7.08 -5.30
CA HIS A 140 -5.01 -5.66 -5.59
C HIS A 140 -6.34 -4.97 -5.92
N VAL A 141 -7.28 -5.65 -6.60
CA VAL A 141 -8.64 -5.13 -6.85
C VAL A 141 -9.34 -4.85 -5.53
N GLN A 142 -9.39 -5.82 -4.63
CA GLN A 142 -10.01 -5.69 -3.32
C GLN A 142 -9.43 -4.51 -2.52
N TRP A 143 -8.11 -4.39 -2.46
CA TRP A 143 -7.47 -3.28 -1.74
C TRP A 143 -7.56 -1.93 -2.47
N SER A 144 -7.91 -1.92 -3.76
CA SER A 144 -8.27 -0.68 -4.46
C SER A 144 -9.65 -0.18 -4.02
N GLN A 145 -10.50 -1.07 -3.51
CA GLN A 145 -11.85 -0.77 -3.02
C GLN A 145 -11.92 -0.59 -1.50
N ASN A 146 -10.78 -0.41 -0.84
CA ASN A 146 -10.71 -0.08 0.57
C ASN A 146 -10.14 1.33 0.70
N ALA A 147 -10.71 2.14 1.58
CA ALA A 147 -10.24 3.49 1.87
C ALA A 147 -8.96 3.45 2.73
N ARG A 148 -7.87 2.94 2.14
CA ARG A 148 -6.57 2.72 2.77
C ARG A 148 -5.41 3.12 1.85
N MET A 149 -4.26 3.40 2.45
CA MET A 149 -3.05 3.94 1.83
C MET A 149 -2.27 2.95 0.95
N TYR A 150 -2.56 1.65 0.99
CA TYR A 150 -1.73 0.61 0.37
C TYR A 150 -1.67 0.66 -1.17
N VAL A 151 -2.82 0.81 -1.84
CA VAL A 151 -2.87 0.97 -3.30
C VAL A 151 -2.31 2.33 -3.75
N PRO A 152 -2.62 3.46 -3.07
CA PRO A 152 -1.91 4.71 -3.30
C PRO A 152 -0.38 4.57 -3.20
N ALA A 153 0.13 3.83 -2.23
CA ALA A 153 1.57 3.58 -2.09
C ALA A 153 2.14 2.84 -3.31
N ALA A 154 1.47 1.76 -3.75
CA ALA A 154 1.87 1.02 -4.95
C ALA A 154 1.84 1.89 -6.22
N PHE A 155 0.84 2.77 -6.34
CA PHE A 155 0.78 3.76 -7.43
C PHE A 155 1.97 4.70 -7.41
N PHE A 156 2.28 5.33 -6.27
CA PHE A 156 3.40 6.26 -6.16
C PHE A 156 4.75 5.57 -6.33
N ALA A 157 4.88 4.31 -5.93
CA ALA A 157 6.05 3.48 -6.20
C ALA A 157 6.26 3.24 -7.70
N LEU A 158 5.21 2.87 -8.43
CA LEU A 158 5.25 2.74 -9.88
C LEU A 158 5.57 4.07 -10.55
N LEU A 159 4.93 5.17 -10.11
CA LEU A 159 5.15 6.49 -10.68
C LEU A 159 6.59 6.97 -10.46
N ALA A 160 7.13 6.81 -9.25
CA ALA A 160 8.52 7.11 -8.93
C ALA A 160 9.48 6.23 -9.74
N THR A 161 9.18 4.95 -9.90
CA THR A 161 9.97 4.04 -10.75
C THR A 161 9.95 4.48 -12.21
N TRP A 162 8.78 4.85 -12.73
CA TRP A 162 8.65 5.35 -14.09
C TRP A 162 9.47 6.63 -14.30
N PHE A 163 9.40 7.59 -13.37
CA PHE A 163 10.22 8.80 -13.43
C PHE A 163 11.71 8.50 -13.28
N LEU A 164 12.12 7.55 -12.42
CA LEU A 164 13.51 7.11 -12.32
C LEU A 164 14.03 6.64 -13.69
N ILE A 165 13.27 5.79 -14.38
CA ILE A 165 13.62 5.29 -15.71
C ILE A 165 13.63 6.45 -16.72
N ALA A 166 12.65 7.35 -16.68
CA ALA A 166 12.57 8.49 -17.60
C ALA A 166 13.71 9.51 -17.39
N VAL A 167 14.16 9.68 -16.15
CA VAL A 167 15.37 10.44 -15.82
C VAL A 167 16.58 9.69 -16.35
N ALA A 168 16.76 8.42 -16.02
CA ALA A 168 17.88 7.58 -16.47
C ALA A 168 18.06 7.55 -18.00
N ASP A 169 16.95 7.60 -18.76
CA ASP A 169 16.94 7.57 -20.21
C ASP A 169 17.16 8.93 -20.92
N GLY A 170 17.54 9.99 -20.21
CA GLY A 170 17.88 11.25 -20.88
C GLY A 170 16.70 11.96 -21.55
N SER A 171 15.52 11.92 -20.93
CA SER A 171 14.30 12.55 -21.48
C SER A 171 14.43 14.04 -21.84
N ARG A 172 13.75 14.47 -22.92
CA ARG A 172 13.69 15.88 -23.37
C ARG A 172 13.09 16.83 -22.32
N ARG A 173 12.20 16.33 -21.45
CA ARG A 173 11.53 17.09 -20.37
C ARG A 173 12.16 16.82 -18.99
N ARG A 174 13.48 16.61 -18.96
CA ARG A 174 14.24 16.14 -17.78
C ARG A 174 13.88 16.84 -16.47
N ARG A 175 13.87 18.18 -16.42
CA ARG A 175 13.57 18.92 -15.18
C ARG A 175 12.21 18.54 -14.57
N TRP A 176 11.19 18.37 -15.41
CA TRP A 176 9.86 17.95 -14.97
C TRP A 176 9.83 16.50 -14.50
N HIS A 177 10.60 15.61 -15.12
CA HIS A 177 10.74 14.24 -14.63
C HIS A 177 11.53 14.14 -13.33
N GLU A 178 12.52 15.01 -13.11
CA GLU A 178 13.25 15.08 -11.84
C GLU A 178 12.35 15.58 -10.71
N VAL A 179 11.57 16.64 -10.96
CA VAL A 179 10.55 17.11 -10.01
C VAL A 179 9.51 16.03 -9.77
N GLY A 180 8.97 15.43 -10.83
CA GLY A 180 8.02 14.31 -10.74
C GLY A 180 8.56 13.13 -9.95
N TYR A 181 9.84 12.79 -10.12
CA TYR A 181 10.52 11.75 -9.35
C TYR A 181 10.54 12.07 -7.86
N VAL A 182 11.03 13.25 -7.48
CA VAL A 182 11.11 13.67 -6.07
C VAL A 182 9.72 13.72 -5.43
N LEU A 183 8.73 14.30 -6.14
CA LEU A 183 7.37 14.42 -5.62
C LEU A 183 6.66 13.07 -5.50
N SER A 184 6.79 12.17 -6.47
CA SER A 184 6.16 10.84 -6.39
C SER A 184 6.82 9.96 -5.33
N LEU A 185 8.14 9.98 -5.21
CA LEU A 185 8.83 9.22 -4.16
C LEU A 185 8.52 9.78 -2.77
N GLY A 186 8.46 11.11 -2.64
CA GLY A 186 7.99 11.80 -1.43
C GLY A 186 6.54 11.41 -1.10
N ALA A 187 5.62 11.50 -2.05
CA ALA A 187 4.23 11.10 -1.84
C ALA A 187 4.10 9.63 -1.38
N GLY A 188 4.90 8.72 -1.94
CA GLY A 188 4.97 7.34 -1.48
C GLY A 188 5.44 7.21 -0.02
N LEU A 189 6.50 7.92 0.38
CA LEU A 189 6.99 7.94 1.76
C LEU A 189 5.91 8.40 2.76
N HIS A 190 5.00 9.25 2.29
CA HIS A 190 3.87 9.81 3.02
C HIS A 190 2.60 8.92 2.98
N THR A 191 2.71 7.67 2.52
CA THR A 191 1.60 6.70 2.54
C THR A 191 1.83 5.54 3.51
N THR A 192 2.91 4.78 3.35
CA THR A 192 3.23 3.63 4.20
C THR A 192 4.72 3.51 4.44
N GLU A 193 5.06 3.06 5.63
CA GLU A 193 6.39 2.77 6.15
C GLU A 193 7.18 1.78 5.27
N LEU A 194 6.52 0.86 4.56
CA LEU A 194 7.19 -0.07 3.63
C LEU A 194 7.83 0.65 2.43
N THR A 195 7.42 1.89 2.13
CA THR A 195 8.05 2.69 1.07
C THR A 195 9.52 2.99 1.36
N TRP A 196 9.95 2.98 2.63
CA TRP A 196 11.38 3.11 2.97
C TRP A 196 12.24 1.98 2.41
N ALA A 197 11.72 0.75 2.37
CA ALA A 197 12.43 -0.36 1.75
C ALA A 197 12.55 -0.16 0.23
N LEU A 198 11.52 0.37 -0.42
CA LEU A 198 11.58 0.76 -1.83
C LEU A 198 12.61 1.87 -2.07
N VAL A 199 12.67 2.89 -1.21
CA VAL A 199 13.72 3.93 -1.28
C VAL A 199 15.10 3.29 -1.21
N GLY A 200 15.32 2.33 -0.32
CA GLY A 200 16.56 1.55 -0.26
C GLY A 200 16.92 0.90 -1.60
N MET A 201 15.94 0.31 -2.30
CA MET A 201 16.17 -0.28 -3.62
C MET A 201 16.43 0.77 -4.71
N HIS A 202 15.76 1.93 -4.64
CA HIS A 202 16.06 3.06 -5.51
C HIS A 202 17.49 3.56 -5.29
N LEU A 203 17.95 3.67 -4.05
CA LEU A 203 19.33 4.05 -3.69
C LEU A 203 20.36 3.04 -4.21
N ALA A 204 19.99 1.77 -4.34
CA ALA A 204 20.85 0.73 -4.92
C ALA A 204 20.97 0.83 -6.45
N TRP A 205 19.99 1.39 -7.16
CA TRP A 205 20.03 1.47 -8.63
C TRP A 205 21.23 2.26 -9.18
N PRO A 206 21.57 3.48 -8.69
CA PRO A 206 22.78 4.19 -9.08
C PRO A 206 24.06 3.36 -8.90
N VAL A 207 24.11 2.56 -7.82
CA VAL A 207 25.24 1.69 -7.52
C VAL A 207 25.35 0.58 -8.57
N LEU A 208 24.24 -0.12 -8.88
CA LEU A 208 24.19 -1.14 -9.92
C LEU A 208 24.55 -0.59 -11.31
N ALA A 209 24.03 0.60 -11.64
CA ALA A 209 24.30 1.26 -12.91
C ALA A 209 25.78 1.59 -13.10
N ALA A 210 26.48 1.97 -12.03
CA ALA A 210 27.91 2.26 -12.05
C ALA A 210 28.79 1.01 -12.23
N GLN A 211 28.34 -0.18 -11.81
CA GLN A 211 29.15 -1.42 -11.89
C GLN A 211 29.41 -1.91 -13.33
N ARG A 212 28.62 -1.47 -14.31
CA ARG A 212 28.73 -1.94 -15.70
C ARG A 212 29.89 -1.36 -16.51
N ASP A 213 30.57 -0.34 -16.00
CA ASP A 213 31.67 0.31 -16.72
C ASP A 213 32.91 0.44 -15.81
N PRO A 214 33.76 -0.59 -15.73
CA PRO A 214 34.93 -0.58 -14.85
C PRO A 214 35.94 0.53 -15.21
N ALA A 215 35.98 0.96 -16.47
CA ALA A 215 36.83 2.06 -16.92
C ALA A 215 36.37 3.41 -16.33
N ALA A 216 35.10 3.54 -15.93
CA ALA A 216 34.52 4.69 -15.20
C ALA A 216 35.14 4.89 -13.81
N LEU A 217 35.65 3.83 -13.19
CA LEU A 217 36.17 3.89 -11.82
C LEU A 217 37.61 4.41 -11.73
N GLY A 218 38.33 4.50 -12.86
CA GLY A 218 39.77 4.78 -12.90
C GLY A 218 40.21 6.04 -13.65
N THR A 219 39.37 6.70 -14.47
CA THR A 219 39.78 7.92 -15.23
C THR A 219 38.67 8.98 -15.32
N PRO A 220 38.99 10.29 -15.46
CA PRO A 220 38.00 11.38 -15.47
C PRO A 220 37.06 11.42 -16.71
N LEU A 221 37.38 10.72 -17.79
CA LEU A 221 36.64 10.80 -19.07
C LEU A 221 35.46 9.81 -19.17
N SER A 222 35.46 8.76 -18.35
CA SER A 222 34.37 7.79 -18.17
C SER A 222 33.44 8.15 -17.00
N ALA A 223 33.64 9.33 -16.40
CA ALA A 223 32.89 9.86 -15.27
C ALA A 223 31.37 10.03 -15.52
N ARG A 224 30.91 10.04 -16.78
CA ARG A 224 29.51 10.27 -17.19
C ARG A 224 28.47 9.41 -16.45
N ARG A 225 28.67 8.09 -16.33
CA ARG A 225 27.72 7.20 -15.62
C ARG A 225 27.76 7.36 -14.11
N LEU A 226 28.95 7.63 -13.55
CA LEU A 226 29.09 8.00 -12.14
C LEU A 226 28.38 9.31 -11.85
N TRP A 227 28.45 10.31 -12.74
CA TRP A 227 27.73 11.58 -12.63
C TRP A 227 26.20 11.43 -12.74
N GLN A 228 25.72 10.51 -13.57
CA GLN A 228 24.29 10.17 -13.64
C GLN A 228 23.79 9.55 -12.34
N GLY A 229 24.50 8.55 -11.83
CA GLY A 229 24.24 7.97 -10.52
C GLY A 229 24.34 9.00 -9.40
N TYR A 230 25.29 9.93 -9.49
CA TYR A 230 25.47 11.05 -8.57
C TYR A 230 24.31 12.05 -8.59
N ARG A 231 23.76 12.37 -9.76
CA ARG A 231 22.59 13.26 -9.83
C ARG A 231 21.32 12.57 -9.36
N VAL A 232 21.10 11.31 -9.73
CA VAL A 232 19.96 10.54 -9.24
C VAL A 232 20.02 10.38 -7.72
N SER A 233 21.20 10.14 -7.15
CA SER A 233 21.37 10.07 -5.70
C SER A 233 21.17 11.42 -5.01
N GLN A 234 21.46 12.56 -5.66
CA GLN A 234 21.06 13.89 -5.16
C GLN A 234 19.54 14.05 -5.09
N LEU A 235 18.81 13.62 -6.13
CA LEU A 235 17.34 13.66 -6.14
C LEU A 235 16.75 12.71 -5.09
N GLN A 236 17.34 11.53 -4.93
CA GLN A 236 16.97 10.58 -3.87
C GLN A 236 17.20 11.18 -2.48
N GLY A 237 18.31 11.90 -2.28
CA GLY A 237 18.57 12.64 -1.04
C GLY A 237 17.53 13.72 -0.75
N MET A 238 17.07 14.45 -1.77
CA MET A 238 15.97 15.40 -1.63
C MET A 238 14.65 14.72 -1.25
N ALA A 239 14.33 13.57 -1.86
CA ALA A 239 13.13 12.81 -1.52
C ALA A 239 13.18 12.24 -0.09
N VAL A 240 14.35 11.73 0.33
CA VAL A 240 14.60 11.27 1.71
C VAL A 240 14.45 12.42 2.70
N ALA A 241 14.96 13.61 2.38
CA ALA A 241 14.78 14.80 3.21
C ALA A 241 13.30 15.19 3.38
N LEU A 242 12.49 15.06 2.32
CA LEU A 242 11.03 15.31 2.38
C LEU A 242 10.27 14.24 3.17
N GLY A 243 10.73 13.00 3.15
CA GLY A 243 10.13 11.89 3.91
C GLY A 243 10.62 11.77 5.35
N ALA A 244 11.70 12.47 5.73
CA ALA A 244 12.41 12.26 6.99
C ALA A 244 11.52 12.24 8.25
N ILE A 245 10.47 13.06 8.27
CA ILE A 245 9.51 13.10 9.35
C ILE A 245 8.76 11.77 9.56
N GLU A 246 8.44 11.08 8.47
CA GLU A 246 7.72 9.80 8.50
C GLU A 246 8.60 8.67 9.03
N LEU A 247 9.92 8.74 8.79
CA LEU A 247 10.85 7.77 9.35
C LEU A 247 10.97 7.90 10.88
N ALA A 248 10.96 9.15 11.38
CA ALA A 248 10.88 9.44 12.81
C ALA A 248 9.68 8.76 13.44
N HIS A 249 8.53 8.97 12.80
CA HIS A 249 7.23 8.50 13.27
C HIS A 249 7.16 6.97 13.27
N GLY A 250 7.64 6.33 12.20
CA GLY A 250 7.68 4.88 12.07
C GLY A 250 8.59 4.20 13.10
N LEU A 251 9.78 4.75 13.37
CA LEU A 251 10.70 4.24 14.41
C LEU A 251 10.12 4.44 15.81
N TYR A 252 9.46 5.58 16.04
CA TYR A 252 8.83 5.91 17.32
C TYR A 252 7.66 4.98 17.66
N ARG A 253 6.90 4.52 16.65
CA ARG A 253 5.73 3.65 16.81
C ARG A 253 5.94 2.20 16.45
N ALA A 254 7.18 1.73 16.38
CA ALA A 254 7.45 0.30 16.25
C ALA A 254 6.91 -0.43 17.49
N ARG A 255 5.61 -0.79 17.46
CA ARG A 255 4.89 -1.49 18.51
C ARG A 255 5.17 -2.98 18.35
N HIS A 256 5.51 -3.64 19.46
CA HIS A 256 5.43 -5.09 19.55
C HIS A 256 3.94 -5.47 19.63
N GLY A 257 3.48 -6.50 18.90
CA GLY A 257 2.10 -7.00 18.96
C GLY A 257 1.09 -6.41 17.95
N ALA A 258 1.51 -5.63 16.95
CA ALA A 258 0.62 -5.02 15.95
C ALA A 258 0.46 -5.82 14.64
N GLY A 259 1.29 -6.82 14.38
CA GLY A 259 1.30 -7.60 13.14
C GLY A 259 1.28 -9.10 13.40
N ALA A 260 0.97 -9.89 12.38
CA ALA A 260 1.08 -11.34 12.53
C ALA A 260 2.58 -11.72 12.66
N PRO A 261 2.94 -12.68 13.53
CA PRO A 261 4.30 -13.20 13.56
C PRO A 261 4.68 -13.75 12.18
N PRO A 262 5.96 -13.69 11.78
CA PRO A 262 6.41 -14.25 10.52
C PRO A 262 6.06 -15.73 10.40
N THR A 263 5.25 -16.05 9.39
CA THR A 263 4.93 -17.44 9.02
C THR A 263 5.48 -17.75 7.64
N THR A 264 5.87 -19.00 7.43
CA THR A 264 6.23 -19.50 6.09
C THR A 264 5.07 -19.38 5.10
N GLY A 265 3.83 -19.42 5.58
CA GLY A 265 2.62 -19.16 4.80
C GLY A 265 2.60 -17.76 4.19
N PHE A 266 3.01 -16.73 4.94
CA PHE A 266 3.07 -15.36 4.43
C PHE A 266 4.02 -15.25 3.22
N LEU A 267 5.25 -15.76 3.37
CA LEU A 267 6.26 -15.71 2.31
C LEU A 267 5.80 -16.52 1.10
N ARG A 268 5.22 -17.71 1.32
CA ARG A 268 4.62 -18.52 0.27
C ARG A 268 3.55 -17.73 -0.50
N ASP A 269 2.63 -17.06 0.19
CA ASP A 269 1.54 -16.34 -0.44
C ASP A 269 2.05 -15.11 -1.23
N PHE A 270 3.02 -14.37 -0.69
CA PHE A 270 3.68 -13.28 -1.43
C PHE A 270 4.43 -13.80 -2.67
N MET A 271 5.18 -14.90 -2.54
CA MET A 271 5.93 -15.48 -3.66
C MET A 271 5.01 -16.12 -4.72
N GLY A 272 3.73 -16.35 -4.41
CA GLY A 272 2.69 -16.73 -5.36
C GLY A 272 2.10 -15.51 -6.08
N PHE A 273 2.89 -14.86 -6.94
CA PHE A 273 2.51 -13.65 -7.70
C PHE A 273 2.04 -12.45 -6.87
N GLY A 274 2.34 -12.39 -5.57
CA GLY A 274 1.94 -11.28 -4.72
C GLY A 274 0.55 -11.45 -4.11
N PHE A 275 0.28 -12.59 -3.47
CA PHE A 275 -1.00 -12.92 -2.85
C PHE A 275 -2.12 -13.22 -3.86
N LEU A 276 -1.78 -13.81 -5.02
CA LEU A 276 -2.78 -14.15 -6.03
C LEU A 276 -3.87 -15.10 -5.49
N PHE A 277 -3.45 -16.06 -4.67
CA PHE A 277 -4.29 -16.99 -3.94
C PHE A 277 -4.02 -16.87 -2.44
N THR A 278 -4.47 -15.79 -1.82
CA THR A 278 -4.30 -15.61 -0.37
C THR A 278 -5.32 -16.44 0.41
N LYS A 279 -4.95 -16.86 1.63
CA LYS A 279 -5.95 -17.35 2.58
C LYS A 279 -6.95 -16.23 2.90
N ASP A 280 -8.23 -16.54 2.86
CA ASP A 280 -9.32 -15.63 3.20
C ASP A 280 -10.06 -16.17 4.43
N GLU A 281 -9.67 -15.65 5.59
CA GLU A 281 -10.27 -15.98 6.88
C GLU A 281 -11.58 -15.20 7.14
N PHE A 282 -11.94 -14.26 6.25
CA PHE A 282 -13.11 -13.40 6.38
C PHE A 282 -14.33 -13.89 5.61
N SER A 283 -14.15 -14.78 4.63
CA SER A 283 -15.25 -15.50 3.98
C SER A 283 -15.97 -16.49 4.90
N LEU A 284 -17.22 -16.80 4.57
CA LEU A 284 -18.01 -17.86 5.19
C LEU A 284 -18.52 -18.83 4.10
N PRO A 285 -18.09 -20.11 4.10
CA PRO A 285 -17.01 -20.66 4.93
C PRO A 285 -15.67 -19.98 4.63
N ALA A 286 -14.72 -20.03 5.57
CA ALA A 286 -13.37 -19.54 5.34
C ALA A 286 -12.76 -20.28 4.15
N ARG A 287 -12.03 -19.55 3.29
CA ARG A 287 -11.50 -20.11 2.03
C ARG A 287 -9.99 -20.18 2.11
N ALA A 288 -9.46 -21.34 1.74
CA ALA A 288 -8.04 -21.56 1.56
C ALA A 288 -7.81 -22.09 0.15
N PRO A 289 -6.76 -21.64 -0.54
CA PRO A 289 -6.44 -22.15 -1.86
C PRO A 289 -5.87 -23.57 -1.77
N SER A 290 -5.92 -24.32 -2.87
CA SER A 290 -5.29 -25.64 -2.89
C SER A 290 -3.77 -25.50 -2.77
N THR A 291 -3.16 -26.30 -1.90
CA THR A 291 -1.70 -26.26 -1.67
C THR A 291 -0.92 -26.45 -2.97
N ILE A 292 -1.40 -27.32 -3.85
CA ILE A 292 -0.80 -27.57 -5.17
C ILE A 292 -0.80 -26.30 -6.02
N LEU A 293 -1.93 -25.57 -6.11
CA LEU A 293 -2.00 -24.32 -6.88
C LEU A 293 -1.01 -23.28 -6.36
N VAL A 294 -0.91 -23.14 -5.03
CA VAL A 294 0.00 -22.18 -4.41
C VAL A 294 1.46 -22.55 -4.70
N VAL A 295 1.83 -23.82 -4.55
CA VAL A 295 3.19 -24.29 -4.85
C VAL A 295 3.53 -24.07 -6.32
N LEU A 296 2.61 -24.37 -7.24
CA LEU A 296 2.80 -24.11 -8.66
C LEU A 296 2.94 -22.62 -8.97
N ALA A 297 2.15 -21.75 -8.32
CA ALA A 297 2.25 -20.30 -8.47
C ALA A 297 3.60 -19.76 -7.97
N VAL A 298 4.08 -20.24 -6.82
CA VAL A 298 5.41 -19.90 -6.29
C VAL A 298 6.51 -20.36 -7.24
N ALA A 299 6.47 -21.62 -7.68
CA ALA A 299 7.46 -22.17 -8.60
C ALA A 299 7.49 -21.39 -9.92
N ALA A 300 6.32 -21.07 -10.48
CA ALA A 300 6.20 -20.25 -11.68
C ALA A 300 6.77 -18.84 -11.47
N THR A 301 6.46 -18.18 -10.36
CA THR A 301 6.95 -16.83 -10.06
C THR A 301 8.48 -16.80 -9.97
N LEU A 302 9.08 -17.75 -9.27
CA LEU A 302 10.54 -17.86 -9.13
C LEU A 302 11.22 -18.21 -10.46
N LEU A 303 10.67 -19.18 -11.21
CA LEU A 303 11.20 -19.56 -12.52
C LEU A 303 11.14 -18.41 -13.51
N LEU A 304 10.02 -17.69 -13.57
CA LEU A 304 9.87 -16.52 -14.44
C LEU A 304 10.78 -15.37 -13.98
N GLY A 305 10.92 -15.14 -12.68
CA GLY A 305 11.86 -14.16 -12.13
C GLY A 305 13.31 -14.42 -12.55
N LEU A 306 13.75 -15.69 -12.53
CA LEU A 306 15.06 -16.08 -13.06
C LEU A 306 15.14 -15.96 -14.59
N ALA A 307 14.09 -16.35 -15.31
CA ALA A 307 14.03 -16.22 -16.77
C ALA A 307 14.06 -14.75 -17.22
N ALA A 308 13.62 -13.80 -16.38
CA ALA A 308 13.69 -12.37 -16.67
C ALA A 308 15.13 -11.89 -16.90
N LEU A 309 16.13 -12.54 -16.28
CA LEU A 309 17.56 -12.26 -16.51
C LEU A 309 18.00 -12.50 -17.97
N ARG A 310 17.26 -13.34 -18.71
CA ARG A 310 17.53 -13.64 -20.13
C ARG A 310 16.83 -12.67 -21.08
N THR A 311 15.96 -11.80 -20.55
CA THR A 311 15.14 -10.90 -21.38
C THR A 311 15.93 -9.64 -21.69
N PRO A 312 16.13 -9.28 -22.98
CA PRO A 312 16.86 -8.08 -23.34
C PRO A 312 16.20 -6.82 -22.76
N VAL A 313 17.00 -5.98 -22.10
CA VAL A 313 16.59 -4.68 -21.58
C VAL A 313 17.13 -3.59 -22.48
N ARG A 314 16.34 -2.54 -22.68
CA ARG A 314 16.78 -1.34 -23.39
C ARG A 314 17.84 -0.60 -22.57
N ALA A 315 19.01 -0.35 -23.17
CA ALA A 315 20.07 0.38 -22.49
C ALA A 315 19.62 1.84 -22.20
N PRO A 316 19.91 2.38 -20.99
CA PRO A 316 19.62 3.76 -20.68
C PRO A 316 20.40 4.70 -21.59
N ALA A 317 19.75 5.77 -22.05
CA ALA A 317 20.43 6.77 -22.89
C ALA A 317 21.40 7.62 -22.06
N ALA A 318 22.47 8.10 -22.69
CA ALA A 318 23.43 8.97 -22.02
C ALA A 318 22.79 10.30 -21.61
N LEU A 319 22.72 10.54 -20.30
CA LEU A 319 22.32 11.78 -19.64
C LEU A 319 23.46 12.80 -19.56
N SER A 320 23.10 14.08 -19.38
CA SER A 320 24.03 15.20 -19.21
C SER A 320 24.70 15.29 -17.82
N ASP A 321 25.95 15.75 -17.80
CA ASP A 321 26.92 15.73 -16.69
C ASP A 321 26.76 16.78 -15.58
N ARG A 322 25.69 17.58 -15.53
CA ARG A 322 25.59 18.67 -14.53
C ARG A 322 24.91 18.21 -13.23
N PRO A 323 25.45 18.51 -12.04
CA PRO A 323 24.79 18.25 -10.75
C PRO A 323 23.58 19.17 -10.50
N VAL A 324 22.75 18.83 -9.52
CA VAL A 324 21.73 19.75 -8.97
C VAL A 324 22.46 20.87 -8.22
N ALA A 325 21.99 22.12 -8.36
CA ALA A 325 22.59 23.27 -7.69
C ALA A 325 22.67 23.04 -6.17
N GLY A 326 23.84 23.30 -5.58
CA GLY A 326 24.10 23.02 -4.17
C GLY A 326 23.12 23.73 -3.22
N TRP A 327 22.83 25.01 -3.50
CA TRP A 327 21.92 25.81 -2.69
C TRP A 327 20.50 25.24 -2.65
N ILE A 328 19.99 24.64 -3.73
CA ILE A 328 18.64 24.04 -3.75
C ILE A 328 18.57 22.89 -2.75
N ARG A 329 19.57 22.01 -2.76
CA ARG A 329 19.63 20.84 -1.88
C ARG A 329 19.70 21.26 -0.42
N ILE A 330 20.57 22.22 -0.11
CA ILE A 330 20.72 22.78 1.23
C ILE A 330 19.43 23.46 1.68
N ALA A 331 18.81 24.29 0.84
CA ALA A 331 17.56 24.96 1.16
C ALA A 331 16.42 23.97 1.46
N VAL A 332 16.27 22.91 0.66
CA VAL A 332 15.29 21.85 0.91
C VAL A 332 15.56 21.14 2.23
N ALA A 333 16.81 20.74 2.50
CA ALA A 333 17.17 20.08 3.75
C ALA A 333 16.86 20.98 4.97
N LEU A 334 17.27 22.26 4.93
CA LEU A 334 17.03 23.20 6.03
C LEU A 334 15.53 23.48 6.23
N ALA A 335 14.77 23.62 5.14
CA ALA A 335 13.31 23.80 5.21
C ALA A 335 12.62 22.59 5.85
N CYS A 336 12.98 21.38 5.44
CA CYS A 336 12.46 20.14 6.06
C CYS A 336 12.85 20.05 7.54
N SER A 337 14.10 20.35 7.89
CA SER A 337 14.55 20.37 9.29
C SER A 337 13.76 21.37 10.13
N ALA A 338 13.50 22.57 9.60
CA ALA A 338 12.68 23.58 10.28
C ALA A 338 11.24 23.11 10.51
N VAL A 339 10.62 22.45 9.52
CA VAL A 339 9.28 21.87 9.65
C VAL A 339 9.25 20.78 10.72
N VAL A 340 10.26 19.90 10.75
CA VAL A 340 10.37 18.85 11.79
C VAL A 340 10.53 19.45 13.18
N LEU A 341 11.34 20.51 13.33
CA LEU A 341 11.48 21.22 14.62
C LEU A 341 10.20 21.91 15.05
N TRP A 342 9.48 22.53 14.12
CA TRP A 342 8.18 23.13 14.41
C TRP A 342 7.18 22.06 14.88
N LEU A 343 7.11 20.92 14.21
CA LEU A 343 6.24 19.81 14.62
C LEU A 343 6.65 19.23 15.97
N ALA A 344 7.96 19.12 16.24
CA ALA A 344 8.47 18.71 17.54
C ALA A 344 8.03 19.67 18.67
N SER A 345 7.90 20.97 18.39
CA SER A 345 7.50 21.98 19.39
C SER A 345 6.03 21.85 19.84
N ILE A 346 5.17 21.27 19.00
CA ILE A 346 3.75 21.04 19.29
C ILE A 346 3.45 19.58 19.67
N ALA A 347 4.46 18.70 19.61
CA ALA A 347 4.31 17.28 19.94
C ALA A 347 4.26 17.09 21.47
N TYR A 348 3.13 16.61 21.98
CA TYR A 348 2.94 16.31 23.40
C TYR A 348 3.75 15.06 23.81
N HIS A 349 4.58 15.16 24.86
CA HIS A 349 5.47 14.10 25.40
C HIS A 349 6.55 13.53 24.45
N ARG A 350 6.75 14.12 23.27
CA ARG A 350 7.55 13.53 22.18
C ARG A 350 8.48 14.52 21.47
N ASN A 351 8.62 15.71 22.02
CA ASN A 351 9.42 16.80 21.45
C ASN A 351 10.90 16.44 21.23
N LEU A 352 11.55 15.80 22.19
CA LEU A 352 12.99 15.46 22.10
C LEU A 352 13.33 14.46 20.97
N PRO A 353 12.67 13.28 20.87
CA PRO A 353 12.93 12.36 19.77
C PRO A 353 12.51 12.94 18.41
N MET A 354 11.42 13.71 18.33
CA MET A 354 11.06 14.40 17.08
C MET A 354 12.10 15.45 16.67
N ALA A 355 12.63 16.22 17.62
CA ALA A 355 13.68 17.20 17.37
C ALA A 355 14.98 16.54 16.89
N ALA A 356 15.35 15.37 17.42
CA ALA A 356 16.53 14.64 16.96
C ALA A 356 16.45 14.26 15.47
N VAL A 357 15.24 13.98 14.96
CA VAL A 357 15.02 13.63 13.55
C VAL A 357 15.09 14.84 12.61
N ALA A 358 15.12 16.07 13.13
CA ALA A 358 15.40 17.25 12.32
C ALA A 358 16.81 17.21 11.68
N LEU A 359 17.71 16.34 12.14
CA LEU A 359 19.01 16.11 11.50
C LEU A 359 18.92 15.23 10.24
N LEU A 360 17.89 14.39 10.09
CA LEU A 360 17.80 13.46 8.97
C LEU A 360 17.77 14.14 7.59
N PRO A 361 17.04 15.26 7.37
CA PRO A 361 17.11 16.00 6.11
C PRO A 361 18.53 16.50 5.77
N VAL A 362 19.31 16.90 6.78
CA VAL A 362 20.70 17.32 6.61
C VAL A 362 21.60 16.13 6.29
N LEU A 363 21.43 15.01 7.00
CA LEU A 363 22.16 13.77 6.74
C LEU A 363 21.86 13.21 5.33
N ALA A 364 20.67 13.44 4.80
CA ALA A 364 20.31 13.04 3.43
C ALA A 364 21.17 13.72 2.35
N LEU A 365 21.82 14.86 2.66
CA LEU A 365 22.78 15.51 1.77
C LEU A 365 24.05 14.67 1.53
N ALA A 366 24.35 13.72 2.42
CA ALA A 366 25.50 12.82 2.32
C ALA A 366 25.26 11.61 1.39
N ILE A 367 24.00 11.32 1.00
CA ILE A 367 23.63 10.17 0.15
C ILE A 367 24.47 10.04 -1.13
N PRO A 368 24.75 11.13 -1.88
CA PRO A 368 25.61 11.01 -3.07
C PRO A 368 27.03 10.55 -2.75
N GLY A 369 27.57 10.95 -1.61
CA GLY A 369 28.90 10.51 -1.14
C GLY A 369 28.91 9.05 -0.71
N THR A 370 27.89 8.61 0.04
CA THR A 370 27.79 7.21 0.48
C THR A 370 27.57 6.27 -0.70
N ALA A 371 26.78 6.66 -1.70
CA ALA A 371 26.61 5.89 -2.94
C ALA A 371 27.94 5.70 -3.67
N LEU A 372 28.79 6.73 -3.75
CA LEU A 372 30.12 6.63 -4.36
C LEU A 372 31.03 5.66 -3.58
N VAL A 373 31.01 5.71 -2.24
CA VAL A 373 31.75 4.76 -1.40
C VAL A 373 31.25 3.33 -1.63
N ALA A 374 29.94 3.11 -1.64
CA ALA A 374 29.34 1.81 -1.91
C ALA A 374 29.75 1.26 -3.28
N VAL A 375 29.79 2.10 -4.32
CA VAL A 375 30.27 1.71 -5.65
C VAL A 375 31.72 1.21 -5.59
N ARG A 376 32.62 1.90 -4.88
CA ARG A 376 34.03 1.51 -4.73
C ARG A 376 34.19 0.18 -3.98
N LEU A 377 33.41 0.00 -2.91
CA LEU A 377 33.43 -1.23 -2.10
C LEU A 377 32.91 -2.44 -2.89
N LEU A 378 31.87 -2.24 -3.72
CA LEU A 378 31.24 -3.30 -4.51
C LEU A 378 31.89 -3.49 -5.89
N ALA A 379 32.80 -2.60 -6.30
CA ALA A 379 33.53 -2.70 -7.57
C ALA A 379 34.18 -4.09 -7.82
N PRO A 380 34.76 -4.78 -6.82
CA PRO A 380 35.34 -6.11 -7.01
C PRO A 380 34.31 -7.22 -7.27
N VAL A 381 33.02 -6.98 -7.01
CA VAL A 381 31.98 -8.02 -7.05
C VAL A 381 31.53 -8.27 -8.49
N SER A 382 32.15 -9.27 -9.13
CA SER A 382 31.99 -9.56 -10.57
C SER A 382 30.56 -9.91 -11.01
N ILE A 383 29.74 -10.51 -10.12
CA ILE A 383 28.35 -10.89 -10.45
C ILE A 383 27.47 -9.68 -10.74
N LEU A 384 27.70 -8.55 -10.05
CA LEU A 384 26.92 -7.31 -10.23
C LEU A 384 27.12 -6.71 -11.63
N ARG A 385 28.22 -7.04 -12.31
CA ARG A 385 28.50 -6.58 -13.69
C ARG A 385 27.72 -7.35 -14.74
N ARG A 386 27.29 -8.59 -14.42
CA ARG A 386 26.59 -9.49 -15.35
C ARG A 386 25.10 -9.18 -15.46
N VAL A 387 24.51 -8.58 -14.42
CA VAL A 387 23.08 -8.27 -14.37
C VAL A 387 22.82 -6.88 -14.94
N ASP A 388 21.71 -6.73 -15.70
CA ASP A 388 21.28 -5.42 -16.15
C ASP A 388 20.82 -4.55 -14.96
N PRO A 389 21.21 -3.26 -14.87
CA PRO A 389 20.84 -2.42 -13.74
C PRO A 389 19.33 -2.33 -13.49
N PHE A 390 18.50 -2.30 -14.53
CA PHE A 390 17.05 -2.30 -14.35
C PHE A 390 16.57 -3.69 -13.93
N THR A 391 17.00 -4.77 -14.59
CA THR A 391 16.60 -6.13 -14.15
C THR A 391 17.00 -6.38 -12.70
N GLY A 392 18.22 -6.00 -12.29
CA GLY A 392 18.70 -6.08 -10.93
C GLY A 392 17.86 -5.25 -9.97
N PHE A 393 17.52 -4.02 -10.34
CA PHE A 393 16.61 -3.17 -9.55
C PHE A 393 15.21 -3.77 -9.39
N PHE A 394 14.62 -4.33 -10.46
CA PHE A 394 13.32 -4.98 -10.36
C PHE A 394 13.40 -6.24 -9.47
N LEU A 395 14.47 -7.04 -9.55
CA LEU A 395 14.71 -8.18 -8.65
C LEU A 395 14.85 -7.74 -7.20
N LEU A 396 15.55 -6.63 -6.96
CA LEU A 396 15.67 -6.02 -5.64
C LEU A 396 14.30 -5.61 -5.09
N CYS A 397 13.47 -4.94 -5.89
CA CYS A 397 12.14 -4.51 -5.47
C CYS A 397 11.15 -5.68 -5.29
N GLY A 398 11.13 -6.63 -6.22
CA GLY A 398 10.14 -7.72 -6.23
C GLY A 398 10.45 -8.86 -5.27
N PHE A 399 11.72 -9.12 -4.95
CA PHE A 399 12.11 -10.29 -4.15
C PHE A 399 12.97 -9.94 -2.94
N VAL A 400 14.00 -9.09 -3.10
CA VAL A 400 14.93 -8.82 -1.99
C VAL A 400 14.31 -7.92 -0.93
N ALA A 401 13.64 -6.83 -1.30
CA ALA A 401 13.01 -5.94 -0.33
C ALA A 401 11.94 -6.67 0.51
N PRO A 402 11.00 -7.43 -0.08
CA PRO A 402 10.06 -8.27 0.68
C PRO A 402 10.75 -9.26 1.61
N LEU A 403 11.84 -9.91 1.17
CA LEU A 403 12.58 -10.86 1.99
C LEU A 403 13.31 -10.18 3.16
N VAL A 404 13.90 -9.01 2.93
CA VAL A 404 14.54 -8.22 3.99
C VAL A 404 13.50 -7.78 5.03
N ILE A 405 12.33 -7.31 4.60
CA ILE A 405 11.24 -6.97 5.52
C ILE A 405 10.75 -8.21 6.27
N PHE A 406 10.63 -9.35 5.58
CA PHE A 406 10.27 -10.62 6.22
C PHE A 406 11.28 -11.04 7.29
N VAL A 407 12.58 -10.93 7.02
CA VAL A 407 13.62 -11.24 8.02
C VAL A 407 13.61 -10.24 9.17
N ALA A 408 13.49 -8.94 8.87
CA ALA A 408 13.32 -7.90 9.90
C ALA A 408 12.07 -8.16 10.76
N SER A 409 11.06 -8.82 10.18
CA SER A 409 9.79 -9.03 10.87
C SER A 409 9.84 -10.02 12.04
N VAL A 410 10.95 -10.77 12.16
CA VAL A 410 11.24 -11.65 13.31
C VAL A 410 11.48 -10.84 14.59
N LYS A 411 11.96 -9.60 14.46
CA LYS A 411 12.24 -8.71 15.59
C LYS A 411 11.19 -7.62 15.78
N VAL A 412 10.53 -7.21 14.70
CA VAL A 412 9.51 -6.15 14.70
C VAL A 412 8.34 -6.64 13.87
N GLU A 413 7.12 -6.69 14.39
CA GLU A 413 6.00 -7.23 13.60
C GLU A 413 5.59 -6.29 12.45
N LEU A 414 6.20 -6.51 11.28
CA LEU A 414 6.03 -5.68 10.07
C LEU A 414 5.15 -6.34 9.00
N LEU A 415 4.63 -7.55 9.27
CA LEU A 415 3.91 -8.32 8.25
C LEU A 415 2.42 -8.01 8.23
N ALA A 416 2.06 -7.15 7.30
CA ALA A 416 0.69 -7.00 6.82
C ALA A 416 0.66 -7.25 5.31
N ALA A 417 -0.04 -8.29 4.87
CA ALA A 417 -0.05 -8.70 3.45
C ALA A 417 -0.46 -7.54 2.52
N ARG A 418 -1.44 -6.76 2.97
CA ARG A 418 -1.91 -5.53 2.31
C ARG A 418 -0.82 -4.47 2.10
N ALA A 419 0.15 -4.34 3.01
CA ALA A 419 1.24 -3.38 2.86
C ALA A 419 2.25 -3.81 1.78
N PHE A 420 2.43 -5.13 1.60
CA PHE A 420 3.31 -5.69 0.58
C PHE A 420 2.76 -5.54 -0.85
N ILE A 421 1.52 -5.07 -1.02
CA ILE A 421 0.96 -4.69 -2.35
C ILE A 421 1.88 -3.71 -3.07
N LEU A 422 2.61 -2.88 -2.34
CA LEU A 422 3.66 -2.00 -2.85
C LEU A 422 4.63 -2.72 -3.80
N PHE A 423 5.00 -3.96 -3.50
CA PHE A 423 6.00 -4.73 -4.23
C PHE A 423 5.41 -5.62 -5.34
N VAL A 424 4.11 -5.86 -5.32
CA VAL A 424 3.42 -6.76 -6.26
C VAL A 424 3.65 -6.34 -7.72
N PRO A 425 3.51 -5.06 -8.12
CA PRO A 425 3.75 -4.68 -9.51
C PRO A 425 5.15 -5.04 -10.04
N PHE A 426 6.18 -5.04 -9.19
CA PHE A 426 7.54 -5.39 -9.57
C PHE A 426 7.70 -6.90 -9.81
N VAL A 427 7.02 -7.73 -9.02
CA VAL A 427 6.92 -9.18 -9.25
C VAL A 427 6.24 -9.44 -10.59
N LEU A 428 5.11 -8.77 -10.87
CA LEU A 428 4.38 -8.94 -12.13
C LEU A 428 5.19 -8.52 -13.36
N LEU A 429 5.95 -7.42 -13.27
CA LEU A 429 6.87 -6.98 -14.34
C LEU A 429 7.93 -8.04 -14.62
N LEU A 430 8.55 -8.59 -13.57
CA LEU A 430 9.55 -9.67 -13.71
C LEU A 430 8.93 -10.93 -14.27
N SER A 431 7.72 -11.31 -13.84
CA SER A 431 7.04 -12.47 -14.39
C SER A 431 6.73 -12.31 -15.88
N ALA A 432 6.23 -11.14 -16.29
CA ALA A 432 5.95 -10.85 -17.69
C ALA A 432 7.23 -10.82 -18.55
N ALA A 433 8.31 -10.24 -18.03
CA ALA A 433 9.63 -10.31 -18.68
C ALA A 433 10.10 -11.76 -18.78
N GLY A 434 9.95 -12.53 -17.70
CA GLY A 434 10.30 -13.95 -17.63
C GLY A 434 9.65 -14.81 -18.72
N VAL A 435 8.40 -14.53 -19.10
CA VAL A 435 7.76 -15.19 -20.24
C VAL A 435 8.53 -14.91 -21.54
N GLY A 436 8.97 -13.67 -21.75
CA GLY A 436 9.82 -13.30 -22.89
C GLY A 436 11.19 -13.95 -22.88
N GLY A 437 11.78 -14.17 -21.70
CA GLY A 437 13.06 -14.86 -21.54
C GLY A 437 12.99 -16.38 -21.71
N LEU A 438 11.88 -17.01 -21.29
CA LEU A 438 11.65 -18.45 -21.38
C LEU A 438 11.11 -18.88 -22.75
N LEU A 439 10.16 -18.10 -23.28
CA LEU A 439 9.42 -18.38 -24.50
C LEU A 439 9.60 -17.22 -25.51
N PRO A 440 10.82 -16.98 -26.02
CA PRO A 440 11.15 -15.79 -26.80
C PRO A 440 10.47 -15.72 -28.17
N ARG A 441 9.96 -16.84 -28.68
CA ARG A 441 9.19 -16.88 -29.94
C ARG A 441 7.81 -16.29 -29.70
N VAL A 442 7.30 -15.46 -30.62
CA VAL A 442 6.00 -14.78 -30.51
C VAL A 442 4.85 -15.72 -30.12
N ARG A 443 4.75 -16.90 -30.75
CA ARG A 443 3.73 -17.91 -30.42
C ARG A 443 3.88 -18.47 -29.01
N GLY A 444 5.13 -18.68 -28.57
CA GLY A 444 5.43 -19.14 -27.22
C GLY A 444 5.10 -18.07 -26.17
N PHE A 445 5.49 -16.82 -26.41
CA PHE A 445 5.12 -15.70 -25.55
C PHE A 445 3.60 -15.56 -25.45
N ALA A 446 2.88 -15.63 -26.57
CA ALA A 446 1.42 -15.56 -26.58
C ALA A 446 0.77 -16.68 -25.77
N ALA A 447 1.25 -17.93 -25.92
CA ALA A 447 0.75 -19.06 -25.14
C ALA A 447 1.00 -18.88 -23.63
N GLY A 448 2.21 -18.45 -23.24
CA GLY A 448 2.54 -18.14 -21.84
C GLY A 448 1.71 -16.98 -21.28
N ALA A 449 1.47 -15.94 -22.08
CA ALA A 449 0.62 -14.81 -21.72
C ALA A 449 -0.83 -15.26 -21.48
N VAL A 450 -1.41 -16.07 -22.37
CA VAL A 450 -2.76 -16.62 -22.22
C VAL A 450 -2.87 -17.47 -20.96
N ALA A 451 -1.89 -18.34 -20.70
CA ALA A 451 -1.87 -19.17 -19.50
C ALA A 451 -1.83 -18.33 -18.20
N LEU A 452 -0.99 -17.28 -18.17
CA LEU A 452 -0.95 -16.36 -17.02
C LEU A 452 -2.24 -15.57 -16.88
N VAL A 453 -2.80 -15.03 -17.96
CA VAL A 453 -4.09 -14.32 -17.90
C VAL A 453 -5.19 -15.22 -17.36
N ALA A 454 -5.28 -16.47 -17.82
CA ALA A 454 -6.25 -17.45 -17.30
C ALA A 454 -6.05 -17.72 -15.80
N LEU A 455 -4.80 -17.86 -15.34
CA LEU A 455 -4.48 -18.03 -13.93
C LEU A 455 -4.92 -16.80 -13.10
N PHE A 456 -4.74 -15.60 -13.63
CA PHE A 456 -5.15 -14.36 -12.96
C PHE A 456 -6.66 -14.15 -12.97
N VAL A 457 -7.38 -14.58 -14.01
CA VAL A 457 -8.85 -14.66 -13.98
C VAL A 457 -9.31 -15.60 -12.87
N ALA A 458 -8.70 -16.79 -12.74
CA ALA A 458 -9.02 -17.71 -11.64
C ALA A 458 -8.73 -17.09 -10.26
N GLY A 459 -7.62 -16.36 -10.13
CA GLY A 459 -7.31 -15.57 -8.93
C GLY A 459 -8.34 -14.48 -8.64
N ALA A 460 -8.79 -13.73 -9.65
CA ALA A 460 -9.83 -12.71 -9.50
C ALA A 460 -11.14 -13.32 -9.00
N VAL A 461 -11.59 -14.43 -9.61
CA VAL A 461 -12.80 -15.17 -9.22
C VAL A 461 -12.67 -15.70 -7.78
N TYR A 462 -11.50 -16.23 -7.42
CA TYR A 462 -11.24 -16.69 -6.06
C TYR A 462 -11.38 -15.55 -5.04
N ASN A 463 -10.85 -14.36 -5.32
CA ASN A 463 -10.90 -13.24 -4.39
C ASN A 463 -12.24 -12.47 -4.40
N ALA A 464 -13.05 -12.57 -5.46
CA ALA A 464 -14.26 -11.76 -5.64
C ALA A 464 -15.28 -11.80 -4.46
N PRO A 465 -15.51 -12.94 -3.78
CA PRO A 465 -16.43 -12.98 -2.61
C PRO A 465 -15.84 -12.46 -1.30
N MET A 466 -14.56 -12.05 -1.28
CA MET A 466 -13.89 -11.60 -0.06
C MET A 466 -14.49 -10.26 0.40
N PRO A 467 -14.97 -10.15 1.66
CA PRO A 467 -15.65 -8.94 2.09
C PRO A 467 -14.65 -7.79 2.34
N ASN A 468 -15.09 -6.54 2.15
CA ASN A 468 -14.31 -5.33 2.48
C ASN A 468 -14.10 -5.19 4.00
N SER A 469 -15.11 -5.57 4.78
CA SER A 469 -15.09 -5.56 6.24
C SER A 469 -15.31 -6.98 6.78
N PRO A 470 -14.61 -7.38 7.86
CA PRO A 470 -14.87 -8.65 8.53
C PRO A 470 -16.32 -8.80 9.02
N ASN A 471 -16.93 -7.71 9.47
CA ASN A 471 -18.30 -7.68 9.98
C ASN A 471 -19.21 -6.83 9.06
N ASP A 472 -20.47 -7.23 8.95
CA ASP A 472 -21.49 -6.49 8.21
C ASP A 472 -22.23 -5.48 9.08
N TYR A 473 -21.54 -4.38 9.40
CA TYR A 473 -22.07 -3.27 10.20
C TYR A 473 -23.30 -2.60 9.57
N LYS A 474 -23.26 -2.40 8.25
CA LYS A 474 -24.33 -1.78 7.47
C LYS A 474 -25.58 -2.65 7.46
N GLY A 475 -25.44 -3.94 7.17
CA GLY A 475 -26.56 -4.88 7.19
C GLY A 475 -27.18 -5.03 8.59
N LEU A 476 -26.36 -5.00 9.65
CA LEU A 476 -26.88 -5.00 11.02
C LEU A 476 -27.65 -3.70 11.32
N ALA A 477 -27.07 -2.55 10.98
CA ALA A 477 -27.67 -1.24 11.22
C ALA A 477 -29.00 -1.08 10.47
N GLU A 478 -29.09 -1.53 9.22
CA GLU A 478 -30.33 -1.48 8.43
C GLU A 478 -31.47 -2.26 9.09
N LYS A 479 -31.18 -3.44 9.64
CA LYS A 479 -32.17 -4.22 10.37
C LYS A 479 -32.53 -3.60 11.72
N LEU A 480 -31.54 -3.09 12.46
CA LEU A 480 -31.78 -2.39 13.73
C LEU A 480 -32.65 -1.15 13.55
N ARG A 481 -32.43 -0.33 12.51
CA ARG A 481 -33.26 0.86 12.25
C ARG A 481 -34.73 0.53 12.04
N ALA A 482 -35.07 -0.67 11.57
CA ALA A 482 -36.45 -1.08 11.38
C ALA A 482 -37.18 -1.38 12.71
N GLU A 483 -36.44 -1.60 13.80
CA GLU A 483 -36.97 -2.08 15.08
C GLU A 483 -36.67 -1.15 16.27
N LEU A 484 -35.68 -0.28 16.13
CA LEU A 484 -35.28 0.71 17.14
C LEU A 484 -36.42 1.69 17.44
N GLN A 485 -36.65 1.91 18.73
CA GLN A 485 -37.53 2.96 19.25
C GLN A 485 -36.69 4.13 19.81
N PRO A 486 -37.25 5.36 19.90
CA PRO A 486 -36.52 6.53 20.38
C PRO A 486 -35.87 6.38 21.76
N ASP A 487 -36.51 5.64 22.66
CA ASP A 487 -36.03 5.42 24.03
C ASP A 487 -35.13 4.18 24.17
N ASP A 488 -34.85 3.46 23.08
CA ASP A 488 -33.99 2.29 23.12
C ASP A 488 -32.54 2.66 23.40
N LEU A 489 -31.86 1.81 24.18
CA LEU A 489 -30.46 1.96 24.51
C LEU A 489 -29.63 0.88 23.80
N ILE A 490 -28.52 1.28 23.17
CA ILE A 490 -27.57 0.34 22.57
C ILE A 490 -26.33 0.24 23.47
N PHE A 491 -26.06 -0.95 23.98
CA PHE A 491 -24.89 -1.23 24.80
C PHE A 491 -23.69 -1.58 23.93
N LEU A 492 -22.60 -0.80 24.06
CA LEU A 492 -21.33 -0.97 23.36
C LEU A 492 -20.17 -0.83 24.34
N ARG A 493 -18.97 -1.30 23.97
CA ARG A 493 -17.78 -1.10 24.81
C ARG A 493 -17.25 0.31 24.67
N HIS A 494 -16.81 0.90 25.79
CA HIS A 494 -16.19 2.21 25.78
C HIS A 494 -14.94 2.25 24.88
N ARG A 495 -14.95 3.15 23.88
CA ARG A 495 -13.85 3.40 22.94
C ARG A 495 -13.28 2.13 22.31
N ASN A 496 -14.16 1.21 21.93
CA ASN A 496 -13.74 0.00 21.25
C ASN A 496 -13.77 0.15 19.74
N TRP A 497 -12.59 -0.02 19.15
CA TRP A 497 -12.38 0.10 17.72
C TRP A 497 -13.23 -0.83 16.85
N ALA A 498 -13.67 -1.98 17.38
CA ALA A 498 -14.53 -2.93 16.67
C ALA A 498 -15.99 -2.45 16.63
N ASP A 499 -16.41 -1.60 17.56
CA ASP A 499 -17.79 -1.10 17.66
C ASP A 499 -17.96 0.19 16.83
N THR A 500 -16.89 0.97 16.66
CA THR A 500 -16.91 2.28 15.98
C THR A 500 -17.56 2.29 14.59
N PRO A 501 -17.36 1.29 13.70
CA PRO A 501 -18.01 1.31 12.39
C PRO A 501 -19.55 1.30 12.46
N LEU A 502 -20.15 0.75 13.53
CA LEU A 502 -21.61 0.81 13.72
C LEU A 502 -22.09 2.24 13.97
N LEU A 503 -21.30 3.05 14.68
CA LEU A 503 -21.63 4.45 15.01
C LEU A 503 -21.79 5.31 13.76
N TYR A 504 -21.07 4.99 12.68
CA TYR A 504 -21.22 5.66 11.39
C TYR A 504 -22.60 5.39 10.76
N TYR A 505 -23.16 4.19 10.94
CA TYR A 505 -24.47 3.83 10.38
C TYR A 505 -25.64 4.20 11.30
N LEU A 506 -25.43 4.32 12.60
CA LEU A 506 -26.49 4.65 13.57
C LEU A 506 -26.16 5.92 14.37
N PRO A 507 -25.85 7.06 13.73
CA PRO A 507 -25.35 8.24 14.44
C PRO A 507 -26.35 8.82 15.45
N ASP A 508 -27.65 8.58 15.23
CA ASP A 508 -28.75 9.13 16.04
C ASP A 508 -29.20 8.18 17.17
N ALA A 509 -28.57 7.01 17.33
CA ALA A 509 -28.93 6.06 18.38
C ALA A 509 -28.37 6.47 19.75
N THR A 510 -29.08 6.09 20.82
CA THR A 510 -28.65 6.34 22.19
C THR A 510 -27.71 5.22 22.66
N TYR A 511 -26.43 5.55 22.85
CA TYR A 511 -25.40 4.59 23.24
C TYR A 511 -25.09 4.65 24.73
N VAL A 512 -24.92 3.49 25.34
CA VAL A 512 -24.43 3.34 26.71
C VAL A 512 -23.13 2.55 26.67
N THR A 513 -22.01 3.21 27.00
CA THR A 513 -20.68 2.59 26.92
C THR A 513 -20.01 2.32 28.25
N GLU A 514 -20.55 2.90 29.32
CA GLU A 514 -20.07 2.81 30.70
C GLU A 514 -21.28 2.66 31.62
N ASN A 515 -21.06 2.27 32.87
CA ASN A 515 -22.11 2.15 33.90
C ASN A 515 -23.32 1.29 33.46
N TRP A 516 -23.07 0.22 32.70
CA TRP A 516 -24.12 -0.65 32.15
C TRP A 516 -25.08 -1.17 33.23
N GLU A 517 -24.54 -1.57 34.38
CA GLU A 517 -25.30 -2.11 35.51
C GLU A 517 -26.27 -1.06 36.10
N GLU A 518 -25.78 0.14 36.38
CA GLU A 518 -26.57 1.22 36.96
C GLU A 518 -27.70 1.64 36.01
N VAL A 519 -27.38 1.83 34.73
CA VAL A 519 -28.37 2.18 33.70
C VAL A 519 -29.41 1.08 33.54
N SER A 520 -29.00 -0.18 33.54
CA SER A 520 -29.94 -1.29 33.40
C SER A 520 -30.89 -1.44 34.60
N LYS A 521 -30.40 -1.17 35.83
CA LYS A 521 -31.21 -1.22 37.06
C LYS A 521 -32.19 -0.05 37.19
N THR A 522 -31.83 1.11 36.66
CA THR A 522 -32.62 2.35 36.81
C THR A 522 -33.54 2.65 35.63
N SER A 523 -33.23 2.15 34.44
CA SER A 523 -33.98 2.43 33.21
C SER A 523 -35.04 1.37 32.91
N THR A 524 -36.22 1.81 32.47
CA THR A 524 -37.27 0.95 31.91
C THR A 524 -37.16 0.79 30.39
N ALA A 525 -36.14 1.37 29.76
CA ALA A 525 -35.91 1.27 28.33
C ALA A 525 -35.65 -0.16 27.86
N ARG A 526 -35.91 -0.42 26.58
CA ARG A 526 -35.45 -1.65 25.91
C ARG A 526 -33.97 -1.52 25.61
N ILE A 527 -33.23 -2.61 25.73
CA ILE A 527 -31.77 -2.63 25.57
C ILE A 527 -31.37 -3.53 24.41
N TRP A 528 -30.59 -2.98 23.49
CA TRP A 528 -29.94 -3.72 22.42
C TRP A 528 -28.48 -4.03 22.79
N LEU A 529 -28.15 -5.31 22.85
CA LEU A 529 -26.78 -5.77 23.04
C LEU A 529 -26.16 -6.18 21.70
N ILE A 530 -25.08 -5.52 21.31
CA ILE A 530 -24.36 -5.83 20.06
C ILE A 530 -23.20 -6.79 20.32
N THR A 531 -23.07 -7.80 19.47
CA THR A 531 -21.98 -8.78 19.53
C THR A 531 -21.37 -9.01 18.16
N TRP A 532 -20.05 -8.93 18.08
CA TRP A 532 -19.27 -9.22 16.87
C TRP A 532 -18.56 -10.57 17.06
N PRO A 533 -19.02 -11.66 16.42
CA PRO A 533 -18.36 -12.95 16.50
C PRO A 533 -16.95 -12.87 15.88
N LEU A 534 -15.95 -12.69 16.74
CA LEU A 534 -14.54 -12.95 16.46
C LEU A 534 -14.06 -14.05 17.42
N PRO A 535 -13.27 -15.04 16.97
CA PRO A 535 -12.84 -16.16 17.80
C PRO A 535 -12.15 -15.77 19.13
N ASN A 536 -11.59 -14.55 19.20
CA ASN A 536 -10.72 -14.12 20.30
C ASN A 536 -11.24 -12.86 21.05
N TYR A 537 -12.45 -12.39 20.76
CA TYR A 537 -13.00 -11.16 21.36
C TYR A 537 -14.43 -11.37 21.86
N THR A 538 -14.63 -12.36 22.71
CA THR A 538 -15.84 -12.41 23.54
C THR A 538 -15.77 -11.30 24.57
N LEU A 539 -16.86 -10.54 24.73
CA LEU A 539 -17.07 -9.66 25.88
C LEU A 539 -16.80 -10.44 27.18
N PRO A 540 -16.19 -9.85 28.23
CA PRO A 540 -16.15 -10.49 29.53
C PRO A 540 -17.58 -10.85 29.94
N ALA A 541 -17.86 -12.14 30.15
CA ALA A 541 -19.21 -12.62 30.42
C ALA A 541 -19.80 -11.99 31.70
N GLY A 542 -18.96 -11.72 32.70
CA GLY A 542 -19.39 -11.20 34.01
C GLY A 542 -20.12 -9.85 33.96
N ASP A 543 -19.53 -8.83 33.34
CA ASP A 543 -20.13 -7.48 33.31
C ASP A 543 -21.44 -7.44 32.51
N ARG A 544 -21.53 -8.31 31.49
CA ARG A 544 -22.73 -8.45 30.66
C ARG A 544 -23.87 -9.12 31.42
N ASP A 545 -23.58 -10.21 32.12
CA ASP A 545 -24.62 -11.00 32.80
C ASP A 545 -25.21 -10.22 33.97
N VAL A 546 -24.38 -9.48 34.70
CA VAL A 546 -24.83 -8.56 35.76
C VAL A 546 -25.65 -7.40 35.18
N ALA A 547 -25.20 -6.79 34.07
CA ALA A 547 -25.92 -5.67 33.47
C ALA A 547 -27.27 -6.06 32.83
N LEU A 548 -27.53 -7.34 32.56
CA LEU A 548 -28.80 -7.79 31.96
C LEU A 548 -29.62 -8.66 32.92
N GLU A 549 -29.26 -8.69 34.20
CA GLU A 549 -29.96 -9.45 35.23
C GLU A 549 -31.43 -9.04 35.33
N GLY A 550 -32.34 -10.01 35.42
CA GLY A 550 -33.79 -9.78 35.51
C GLY A 550 -34.46 -9.36 34.19
N ARG A 551 -33.71 -9.16 33.10
CA ARG A 551 -34.26 -8.88 31.76
C ARG A 551 -34.35 -10.15 30.94
N PHE A 552 -35.34 -10.23 30.05
CA PHE A 552 -35.48 -11.35 29.12
C PHE A 552 -35.19 -10.93 27.69
N CYS A 553 -34.48 -11.79 26.96
CA CYS A 553 -34.21 -11.59 25.54
C CYS A 553 -35.51 -11.86 24.77
N SER A 554 -36.07 -10.83 24.12
CA SER A 554 -37.29 -10.96 23.32
C SER A 554 -37.02 -11.69 22.01
N HIS A 555 -36.08 -11.18 21.22
CA HIS A 555 -35.64 -11.78 19.96
C HIS A 555 -34.31 -11.18 19.51
N GLU A 556 -33.83 -11.64 18.36
CA GLU A 556 -32.49 -11.36 17.87
C GLU A 556 -32.48 -11.03 16.39
N VAL A 557 -31.63 -10.06 16.05
CA VAL A 557 -31.34 -9.66 14.69
C VAL A 557 -29.91 -10.07 14.35
N THR A 558 -29.73 -10.75 13.21
CA THR A 558 -28.41 -11.17 12.73
C THR A 558 -28.06 -10.58 11.38
N ALA A 559 -26.78 -10.28 11.18
CA ALA A 559 -26.18 -10.00 9.88
C ALA A 559 -24.89 -10.82 9.74
N ARG A 560 -24.21 -10.71 8.60
CA ARG A 560 -22.99 -11.51 8.37
C ARG A 560 -21.92 -11.15 9.40
N ARG A 561 -21.60 -12.11 10.29
CA ARG A 561 -20.66 -11.95 11.41
C ARG A 561 -21.02 -10.77 12.32
N ALA A 562 -22.31 -10.60 12.59
CA ALA A 562 -22.83 -9.56 13.48
C ALA A 562 -24.17 -10.01 14.07
N ARG A 563 -24.40 -9.72 15.34
CA ARG A 563 -25.62 -10.10 16.07
C ARG A 563 -26.01 -8.98 17.03
N ALA A 564 -27.31 -8.70 17.11
CA ALA A 564 -27.91 -7.80 18.06
C ALA A 564 -29.08 -8.48 18.78
N GLN A 565 -29.10 -8.43 20.10
CA GLN A 565 -30.13 -9.06 20.93
C GLN A 565 -30.93 -7.98 21.66
N LEU A 566 -32.27 -8.07 21.59
CA LEU A 566 -33.17 -7.15 22.28
C LEU A 566 -33.58 -7.71 23.64
N TYR A 567 -33.32 -6.95 24.70
CA TYR A 567 -33.73 -7.24 26.07
C TYR A 567 -34.82 -6.27 26.51
N LEU A 568 -35.94 -6.83 26.97
CA LEU A 568 -37.06 -6.06 27.51
C LEU A 568 -36.86 -5.79 29.00
N PRO A 569 -37.45 -4.70 29.53
CA PRO A 569 -37.42 -4.42 30.97
C PRO A 569 -38.04 -5.58 31.78
N PRO A 570 -37.65 -5.75 33.05
CA PRO A 570 -38.30 -6.70 33.96
C PRO A 570 -39.81 -6.43 34.03
N GLN A 571 -40.61 -7.50 34.06
CA GLN A 571 -42.07 -7.41 34.17
C GLN A 571 -42.54 -7.07 35.59
#